data_AF-A0A706IW45-F1
#
_entry.id   AF-A0A706IW45-F1
#
_cell.length_a   1.000
_cell.length_b   1.000
_cell.length_c   1.000
_cell.angle_alpha   90.00
_cell.angle_beta   90.00
_cell.angle_gamma   90.00
#
_symmetry.space_group_name_H-M   'P 1'
#
loop_
_entity.id
_entity.type
_entity.pdbx_description
1 polymer ?
#
loop_
_entity_poly.entity_id
_entity_poly.type
_entity_poly.pdbx_seq_one_letter_code
_entity_poly.pdbx_strand_id
1 'polypeptide(L)' 'MGNWQLKALKQRTDNNEAIAEAHVDAGVYGQGWLKVDEHGNLRRIDPTLITIHVNPETDHV' A
#
# COMPACT_ATOMS: atom_id res chain seq x y z
N MET A 1 14.25 -0.07 26.30
CA MET A 1 14.21 -0.36 24.84
C MET A 1 15.11 0.66 24.14
N GLY A 2 15.93 0.23 23.19
CA GLY A 2 16.73 1.14 22.38
C GLY A 2 15.86 1.94 21.41
N ASN A 3 16.34 3.14 21.05
CA ASN A 3 15.61 4.09 20.21
C ASN A 3 15.19 3.49 18.84
N TRP A 4 15.97 2.54 18.31
CA TRP A 4 15.67 1.90 17.03
C TRP A 4 14.48 0.92 17.10
N GLN A 5 14.31 0.19 18.22
CA GLN A 5 13.18 -0.72 18.37
C GLN A 5 11.86 0.04 18.41
N LEU A 6 11.82 1.19 19.08
CA LEU A 6 10.63 2.03 19.14
C LEU A 6 10.27 2.60 17.76
N LYS A 7 11.27 3.04 16.99
CA LYS A 7 11.08 3.50 15.61
C LYS A 7 10.54 2.39 14.71
N ALA A 8 11.11 1.20 14.78
CA ALA A 8 10.67 0.05 14.00
C ALA A 8 9.24 -0.38 14.37
N LEU A 9 8.89 -0.34 15.66
CA LEU A 9 7.53 -0.64 16.11
C LEU A 9 6.53 0.37 15.57
N LYS A 10 6.85 1.68 15.67
CA LYS A 10 6.00 2.74 15.13
C LYS A 10 5.79 2.56 13.63
N GLN A 11 6.87 2.34 12.87
CA GLN A 11 6.78 2.11 11.43
C GLN A 11 5.88 0.92 11.09
N ARG A 12 5.97 -0.19 11.84
CA ARG A 12 5.07 -1.35 11.64
C ARG A 12 3.61 -1.00 11.94
N THR A 13 3.34 -0.25 13.00
CA THR A 13 1.99 0.19 13.35
C THR A 13 1.40 1.06 12.25
N ASP A 14 2.12 2.09 11.81
CA ASP A 14 1.68 3.01 10.77
C ASP A 14 1.47 2.26 9.43
N ASN A 15 2.35 1.32 9.10
CA ASN A 15 2.20 0.48 7.91
C ASN A 15 0.97 -0.44 7.96
N ASN A 16 0.70 -1.04 9.12
CA ASN A 16 -0.47 -1.90 9.31
C ASN A 16 -1.77 -1.12 9.17
N GLU A 17 -1.80 0.13 9.64
CA GLU A 17 -2.95 1.02 9.46
C GLU A 17 -3.21 1.27 7.96
N ALA A 18 -2.18 1.65 7.20
CA ALA A 18 -2.31 1.84 5.75
C ALA A 18 -2.79 0.57 5.02
N ILE A 19 -2.28 -0.61 5.41
CA ILE A 19 -2.73 -1.90 4.85
C ILE A 19 -4.20 -2.15 5.17
N ALA A 20 -4.64 -1.90 6.40
CA ALA A 20 -6.02 -2.09 6.80
C ALA A 20 -6.97 -1.18 6.02
N GLU A 21 -6.62 0.09 5.82
CA GLU A 21 -7.39 1.02 5.00
C GLU A 21 -7.48 0.59 3.54
N ALA A 22 -6.35 0.18 2.94
CA ALA A 22 -6.34 -0.34 1.57
C ALA A 22 -7.17 -1.63 1.45
N HIS A 23 -7.23 -2.45 2.49
CA HIS A 23 -8.08 -3.65 2.50
C HIS A 23 -9.57 -3.28 2.48
N VAL A 24 -9.98 -2.27 3.25
CA VAL A 24 -11.35 -1.73 3.21
C VAL A 24 -11.67 -1.20 1.81
N ASP A 25 -10.75 -0.45 1.20
CA ASP A 25 -10.90 0.04 -0.17
C ASP A 25 -11.10 -1.07 -1.18
N ALA A 26 -10.36 -2.17 -1.07
CA ALA A 26 -10.54 -3.33 -1.93
C ALA A 26 -11.96 -3.92 -1.84
N GLY A 27 -12.55 -3.92 -0.64
CA GLY A 27 -13.94 -4.33 -0.45
C GLY A 27 -14.98 -3.39 -1.08
N VAL A 28 -14.68 -2.10 -1.19
CA VAL A 28 -15.61 -1.07 -1.71
C VAL A 28 -15.45 -0.86 -3.21
N TYR A 29 -14.21 -0.74 -3.69
CA TYR A 29 -13.88 -0.35 -5.07
C TYR A 29 -13.41 -1.51 -5.94
N GLY A 30 -13.20 -2.70 -5.36
CA GLY A 30 -12.60 -3.86 -6.04
C GLY A 30 -11.07 -3.89 -5.99
N GLN A 31 -10.45 -2.78 -5.57
CA GLN A 31 -9.00 -2.64 -5.42
C GLN A 31 -8.63 -1.69 -4.28
N GLY A 32 -7.47 -1.93 -3.67
CA GLY A 32 -6.88 -1.07 -2.66
C GLY A 32 -5.40 -0.86 -2.96
N TRP A 33 -4.95 0.40 -2.94
CA TRP A 33 -3.61 0.76 -3.40
C TRP A 33 -2.73 1.25 -2.26
N LEU A 34 -1.48 0.80 -2.29
CA LEU A 34 -0.44 1.19 -1.36
C LEU A 34 0.74 1.76 -2.16
N LYS A 35 1.27 2.89 -1.70
CA LYS A 35 2.56 3.42 -2.14
C LYS A 35 3.61 3.13 -1.07
N VAL A 36 4.77 2.67 -1.50
CA VAL A 36 5.94 2.44 -0.65
C VAL A 36 6.96 3.56 -0.89
N ASP A 37 7.54 4.12 0.17
CA ASP A 37 8.65 5.06 0.07
C ASP A 37 10.03 4.38 0.15
N GLU A 38 11.11 5.15 0.01
CA GLU A 38 12.49 4.66 0.07
C GLU A 38 12.91 4.05 1.41
N HIS A 39 12.12 4.27 2.47
CA HIS A 39 12.35 3.73 3.81
C HIS A 39 11.42 2.56 4.14
N GLY A 40 10.57 2.14 3.21
CA GLY A 40 9.60 1.06 3.40
C GLY A 40 8.36 1.47 4.19
N ASN A 41 8.07 2.77 4.34
CA ASN A 41 6.78 3.21 4.88
C ASN A 41 5.70 3.07 3.82
N LEU A 42 4.54 2.60 4.26
CA LEU A 42 3.35 2.43 3.43
C LEU A 42 2.44 3.63 3.59
N ARG A 43 1.86 4.09 2.49
CA ARG A 43 0.78 5.07 2.48
C ARG A 43 -0.35 4.56 1.61
N ARG A 44 -1.56 4.56 2.15
CA ARG A 44 -2.78 4.31 1.38
C ARG A 44 -2.92 5.36 0.30
N ILE A 45 -3.30 4.93 -0.91
CA ILE A 45 -3.69 5.84 -1.99
C ILE A 45 -5.17 5.65 -2.27
N ASP A 46 -5.89 6.77 -2.37
CA ASP A 46 -7.29 6.80 -2.74
C ASP A 46 -7.49 6.13 -4.11
N PRO A 47 -8.30 5.05 -4.20
CA PRO A 47 -8.55 4.35 -5.46
C PRO A 47 -9.18 5.21 -6.55
N THR A 48 -9.85 6.31 -6.20
CA THR A 48 -10.47 7.24 -7.16
C THR A 48 -9.46 8.15 -7.86
N LEU A 49 -8.23 8.24 -7.33
CA LEU A 49 -7.16 9.08 -7.86
C LEU A 49 -6.17 8.32 -8.77
N ILE A 50 -6.32 6.99 -8.89
CA ILE A 50 -5.43 6.15 -9.69
C ILE A 50 -6.17 5.64 -10.93
N THR A 51 -5.51 5.69 -12.09
CA THR A 51 -5.91 4.96 -13.29
C THR A 51 -4.81 3.98 -13.65
N ILE A 52 -5.12 2.69 -13.72
CA ILE A 52 -4.20 1.64 -14.15
C ILE A 52 -4.50 1.29 -15.60
N HIS A 53 -3.48 1.40 -16.46
CA HIS A 53 -3.53 0.91 -17.82
C HIS A 53 -2.83 -0.45 -17.87
N VAL A 54 -3.59 -1.51 -18.11
CA VAL A 54 -3.04 -2.84 -18.38
C VAL A 54 -2.88 -2.97 -19.89
N ASN A 55 -1.63 -2.99 -20.37
CA ASN A 55 -1.37 -3.27 -21.77
C ASN A 55 -1.39 -4.79 -21.96
N PRO A 56 -2.31 -5.35 -22.76
CA PRO A 56 -2.20 -6.72 -23.18
C PRO A 56 -1.06 -6.79 -24.18
N GLU A 57 0.16 -7.08 -23.72
CA GLU A 57 1.10 -7.72 -24.65
C GLU A 57 0.46 -9.05 -25.02
N THR A 58 0.26 -9.29 -26.32
CA THR A 58 -0.07 -10.63 -26.80
C THR A 58 1.05 -11.54 -26.36
N ASP A 59 0.81 -12.37 -25.35
CA ASP A 59 1.66 -13.52 -25.05
C ASP A 59 1.86 -14.26 -26.37
N HIS A 60 3.04 -14.11 -26.97
CA HIS A 60 3.49 -14.95 -28.07
C HIS A 60 3.86 -16.30 -27.45
N VAL A 61 2.83 -17.10 -27.15
CA VAL A 61 2.96 -18.53 -26.83
C VAL A 61 3.27 -19.30 -28.11
#